data_AF-A0A9D4RC42-F1
#
_entry.id   AF-A0A9D4RC42-F1
#
_cell.length_a   1.000
_cell.length_b   1.000
_cell.length_c   1.000
_cell.angle_alpha   90.00
_cell.angle_beta   90.00
_cell.angle_gamma   90.00
#
_symmetry.space_group_name_H-M   'P 1'
#
loop_
_entity.id
_entity.type
_entity.pdbx_description
1 polymer ?
#
loop_
_entity_poly.entity_id
_entity_poly.type
_entity_poly.pdbx_seq_one_letter_code
_entity_poly.pdbx_strand_id
1 'polypeptide(L)'
;METPTRSYEEISNNSSSNVPKTNSTQNKDQSSNKENTNDISSVVSEKQKTPNKDQRSSQTVTRQTLIIGDSILKGVNKSDLKTDVDVLTCPGKKLHEIQSNLSREIAAKYNNIVFYAGVNDAASGSSRSTLYNDVKSLILDIRRKSESCAVYLCTVCPRINTDVLLLNELLKRTGEDMNARIIDCHQAFVFGNGNTARHYYHRDGIHLNAKGTSALVTAINKQLPITRHGSGKGSVNEHPQIASFTNRSRWQQGNKCTVCGLRNHSAEDCYRNRWGAGGYSYYHGRYRKYRGQRRVMAPTMFPI
;
A
#
# COMPACT_ATOMS: atom_id res chain seq x y z
N MET A 1 12.47 41.98 -33.90
CA MET A 1 12.85 41.09 -32.79
C MET A 1 12.55 39.68 -33.23
N GLU A 2 13.55 39.04 -33.81
CA GLU A 2 13.46 37.71 -34.40
C GLU A 2 13.71 36.66 -33.32
N THR A 3 12.85 35.65 -33.26
CA THR A 3 12.98 34.50 -32.36
C THR A 3 13.92 33.45 -32.99
N PRO A 4 14.89 32.88 -32.26
CA PRO A 4 15.75 31.85 -32.80
C PRO A 4 15.06 30.48 -32.71
N THR A 5 14.97 29.80 -33.86
CA THR A 5 14.67 28.38 -34.02
C THR A 5 15.86 27.54 -33.53
N ARG A 6 15.59 26.60 -32.63
CA ARG A 6 16.58 25.65 -32.10
C ARG A 6 16.39 24.32 -32.81
N SER A 7 17.34 23.97 -33.68
CA SER A 7 17.44 22.66 -34.34
C SER A 7 17.91 21.59 -33.36
N TYR A 8 17.32 20.40 -33.45
CA TYR A 8 17.74 19.20 -32.71
C TYR A 8 18.76 18.45 -33.56
N GLU A 9 19.92 18.16 -32.97
CA GLU A 9 20.93 17.25 -33.53
C GLU A 9 20.53 15.80 -33.24
N GLU A 10 20.54 14.97 -34.29
CA GLU A 10 20.41 13.52 -34.22
C GLU A 10 21.70 12.91 -33.65
N ILE A 11 21.57 12.16 -32.56
CA ILE A 11 22.66 11.30 -32.05
C ILE A 11 22.49 9.91 -32.65
N SER A 12 23.40 9.55 -33.54
CA SER A 12 23.54 8.23 -34.14
C SER A 12 24.17 7.25 -33.13
N ASN A 13 23.42 6.19 -32.80
CA ASN A 13 23.92 5.08 -31.97
C ASN A 13 24.54 4.01 -32.86
N ASN A 14 25.87 3.99 -32.92
CA ASN A 14 26.64 2.83 -33.38
C ASN A 14 26.98 1.97 -32.15
N SER A 15 26.45 0.76 -32.08
CA SER A 15 26.87 -0.25 -31.10
C SER A 15 27.10 -1.57 -31.81
N SER A 16 28.38 -1.83 -32.04
CA SER A 16 28.92 -3.05 -32.61
C SER A 16 28.66 -4.24 -31.68
N SER A 17 28.11 -5.26 -32.31
CA SER A 17 27.96 -6.64 -31.88
C SER A 17 29.29 -7.29 -31.48
N ASN A 18 29.36 -7.83 -30.27
CA ASN A 18 30.31 -8.88 -29.89
C ASN A 18 29.53 -10.04 -29.25
N VAL A 19 29.35 -11.11 -30.03
CA VAL A 19 28.72 -12.37 -29.62
C VAL A 19 29.84 -13.35 -29.25
N PRO A 20 29.88 -13.90 -28.03
CA PRO A 20 30.71 -15.04 -27.72
C PRO A 20 30.02 -16.34 -28.17
N LYS A 21 30.73 -17.10 -29.02
CA LYS A 21 30.39 -18.49 -29.38
C LYS A 21 30.49 -19.38 -28.15
N THR A 22 29.39 -20.01 -27.74
CA THR A 22 29.38 -21.09 -26.76
C THR A 22 29.39 -22.44 -27.46
N ASN A 23 30.41 -23.23 -27.15
CA ASN A 23 30.63 -24.59 -27.64
C ASN A 23 29.50 -25.54 -27.19
N SER A 24 29.01 -26.33 -28.13
CA SER A 24 28.16 -27.48 -27.88
C SER A 24 28.99 -28.62 -27.28
N THR A 25 28.55 -29.14 -26.14
CA THR A 25 29.00 -30.43 -25.63
C THR A 25 27.81 -31.37 -25.66
N GLN A 26 27.88 -32.32 -26.58
CA GLN A 26 27.04 -33.51 -26.60
C GLN A 26 27.36 -34.34 -25.36
N ASN A 27 26.35 -34.79 -24.64
CA ASN A 27 26.44 -36.05 -23.90
C ASN A 27 25.21 -36.89 -24.22
N LYS A 28 25.54 -38.07 -24.75
CA LYS A 28 24.71 -39.24 -24.93
C LYS A 28 24.45 -39.89 -23.56
N ASP A 29 23.65 -40.95 -23.65
CA ASP A 29 23.48 -42.05 -22.68
C ASP A 29 22.42 -41.82 -21.62
N GLN A 30 21.60 -42.80 -21.24
CA GLN A 30 21.20 -44.12 -21.75
C GLN A 30 20.18 -44.58 -20.70
N SER A 31 19.22 -45.44 -21.10
CA SER A 31 18.67 -46.54 -20.28
C SER A 31 18.01 -46.21 -18.92
N SER A 32 17.01 -46.91 -18.43
CA SER A 32 16.23 -48.06 -18.86
C SER A 32 15.15 -48.27 -17.80
N ASN A 33 14.07 -48.91 -18.23
CA ASN A 33 13.01 -49.56 -17.47
C ASN A 33 13.33 -49.96 -16.01
N LYS A 34 12.33 -49.82 -15.14
CA LYS A 34 11.82 -50.97 -14.37
C LYS A 34 10.40 -50.71 -13.86
N GLU A 35 9.48 -51.36 -14.54
CA GLU A 35 8.19 -51.81 -13.99
C GLU A 35 8.45 -52.63 -12.72
N ASN A 36 7.63 -52.42 -11.69
CA ASN A 36 7.48 -53.39 -10.63
C ASN A 36 6.03 -53.38 -10.14
N THR A 37 5.23 -54.21 -10.81
CA THR A 37 3.93 -54.69 -10.35
C THR A 37 4.16 -55.65 -9.20
N ASN A 38 3.58 -55.39 -8.04
CA ASN A 38 3.36 -56.42 -7.02
C ASN A 38 1.94 -56.32 -6.50
N ASP A 39 1.09 -57.15 -7.11
CA ASP A 39 -0.11 -57.73 -6.53
C ASP A 39 0.24 -58.46 -5.23
N ILE A 40 -0.37 -58.05 -4.12
CA ILE A 40 -0.62 -58.96 -3.00
C ILE A 40 -2.05 -58.72 -2.51
N SER A 41 -2.90 -59.62 -2.97
CA SER A 41 -4.20 -59.95 -2.39
C SER A 41 -3.99 -60.54 -1.00
N SER A 42 -4.57 -59.93 0.03
CA SER A 42 -4.87 -60.65 1.27
C SER A 42 -6.20 -60.18 1.85
N VAL A 43 -7.15 -61.08 1.71
CA VAL A 43 -8.48 -61.09 2.31
C VAL A 43 -8.31 -61.31 3.81
N VAL A 44 -8.75 -60.36 4.63
CA VAL A 44 -9.08 -60.61 6.05
C VAL A 44 -10.37 -59.89 6.38
N SER A 45 -11.38 -60.69 6.67
CA SER A 45 -12.69 -60.32 7.19
C SER A 45 -12.63 -59.99 8.69
N GLU A 46 -13.72 -59.40 9.18
CA GLU A 46 -14.12 -59.28 10.59
C GLU A 46 -13.51 -58.16 11.45
N LYS A 47 -14.28 -57.08 11.61
CA LYS A 47 -15.16 -56.88 12.78
C LYS A 47 -15.86 -55.53 12.65
N GLN A 48 -17.19 -55.57 12.53
CA GLN A 48 -18.04 -54.39 12.63
C GLN A 48 -18.02 -53.90 14.09
N LYS A 49 -17.10 -52.97 14.36
CA LYS A 49 -17.13 -52.10 15.53
C LYS A 49 -18.04 -50.93 15.21
N THR A 50 -19.00 -50.70 16.10
CA THR A 50 -19.93 -49.58 16.09
C THR A 50 -19.20 -48.24 15.88
N PRO A 51 -19.68 -47.35 15.00
CA PRO A 51 -19.04 -46.08 14.73
C PRO A 51 -19.19 -45.16 15.95
N ASN A 52 -18.14 -45.10 16.75
CA ASN A 52 -17.99 -44.06 17.75
C ASN A 52 -17.97 -42.73 16.99
N LYS A 53 -18.97 -41.89 17.23
CA LYS A 53 -19.03 -40.52 16.71
C LYS A 53 -17.93 -39.72 17.41
N ASP A 54 -16.68 -39.97 17.01
CA ASP A 54 -15.56 -39.12 17.32
C ASP A 54 -15.88 -37.76 16.72
N GLN A 55 -16.34 -36.85 17.56
CA GLN A 55 -16.37 -35.42 17.32
C GLN A 55 -14.92 -34.99 17.11
N ARG A 56 -14.39 -35.28 15.94
CA ARG A 56 -13.15 -34.72 15.42
C ARG A 56 -13.49 -33.25 15.21
N SER A 57 -13.32 -32.46 16.28
CA SER A 57 -13.46 -31.02 16.26
C SER A 57 -12.66 -30.55 15.06
N SER A 58 -13.34 -30.11 14.01
CA SER A 58 -12.68 -29.55 12.85
C SER A 58 -11.95 -28.32 13.35
N GLN A 59 -10.65 -28.47 13.61
CA GLN A 59 -9.77 -27.35 13.86
C GLN A 59 -9.87 -26.51 12.59
N THR A 60 -10.68 -25.47 12.68
CA THR A 60 -10.82 -24.48 11.64
C THR A 60 -9.43 -23.89 11.51
N VAL A 61 -8.74 -24.25 10.43
CA VAL A 61 -7.44 -23.68 10.10
C VAL A 61 -7.66 -22.18 9.99
N THR A 62 -7.29 -21.44 11.03
CA THR A 62 -7.47 -20.00 11.08
C THR A 62 -6.63 -19.42 9.96
N ARG A 63 -7.28 -18.72 9.03
CA ARG A 63 -6.59 -18.17 7.85
C ARG A 63 -5.67 -17.05 8.30
N GLN A 64 -4.37 -17.28 8.26
CA GLN A 64 -3.41 -16.28 8.73
C GLN A 64 -3.13 -15.25 7.63
N THR A 65 -3.04 -13.99 8.01
CA THR A 65 -2.74 -12.86 7.12
C THR A 65 -1.43 -12.21 7.56
N LEU A 66 -0.53 -11.94 6.61
CA LEU A 66 0.68 -11.17 6.85
C LEU A 66 0.56 -9.81 6.15
N ILE A 67 0.79 -8.73 6.89
CA ILE A 67 1.01 -7.39 6.33
C ILE A 67 2.50 -7.11 6.41
N ILE A 68 3.16 -6.93 5.27
CA ILE A 68 4.59 -6.71 5.16
C ILE A 68 4.88 -5.44 4.38
N GLY A 69 5.86 -4.66 4.84
CA GLY A 69 6.15 -3.37 4.22
C GLY A 69 7.27 -2.58 4.87
N ASP A 70 7.40 -1.32 4.48
CA ASP A 70 8.46 -0.42 4.92
C ASP A 70 8.17 0.26 6.29
N SER A 71 8.87 1.36 6.58
CA SER A 71 8.75 2.10 7.86
C SER A 71 7.37 2.71 8.11
N ILE A 72 6.51 2.85 7.10
CA ILE A 72 5.14 3.35 7.26
C ILE A 72 4.30 2.42 8.15
N LEU A 73 4.58 1.12 8.13
CA LEU A 73 3.87 0.14 8.96
C LEU A 73 4.30 0.16 10.43
N LYS A 74 5.38 0.88 10.80
CA LYS A 74 5.89 0.90 12.19
C LYS A 74 4.86 1.40 13.21
N GLY A 75 3.93 2.26 12.78
CA GLY A 75 2.87 2.78 13.63
C GLY A 75 1.70 1.82 13.87
N VAL A 76 1.59 0.73 13.10
CA VAL A 76 0.44 -0.18 13.17
C VAL A 76 0.45 -0.94 14.49
N ASN A 77 -0.58 -0.72 15.30
CA ASN A 77 -0.71 -1.35 16.60
C ASN A 77 -1.31 -2.77 16.47
N LYS A 78 -0.54 -3.79 16.87
CA LYS A 78 -0.98 -5.19 16.81
C LYS A 78 -2.19 -5.49 17.69
N SER A 79 -2.44 -4.72 18.77
CA SER A 79 -3.62 -4.95 19.62
C SER A 79 -4.94 -4.68 18.90
N ASP A 80 -4.91 -3.83 17.87
CA ASP A 80 -6.10 -3.39 17.14
C ASP A 80 -6.44 -4.36 15.99
N LEU A 81 -5.52 -5.27 15.68
CA LEU A 81 -5.65 -6.30 14.65
C LEU A 81 -6.20 -7.60 15.23
N LYS A 82 -6.81 -8.42 14.37
CA LYS A 82 -7.20 -9.78 14.73
C LYS A 82 -5.97 -10.62 15.10
N THR A 83 -6.18 -11.66 15.88
CA THR A 83 -5.11 -12.54 16.38
C THR A 83 -4.43 -13.36 15.29
N ASP A 84 -5.05 -13.47 14.11
CA ASP A 84 -4.55 -14.16 12.93
C ASP A 84 -3.87 -13.21 11.92
N VAL A 85 -3.64 -11.94 12.30
CA VAL A 85 -2.97 -10.95 11.46
C VAL A 85 -1.60 -10.61 12.05
N ASP A 86 -0.55 -10.96 11.30
CA ASP A 86 0.81 -10.60 11.60
C ASP A 86 1.22 -9.34 10.82
N VAL A 87 2.08 -8.51 11.43
CA VAL A 87 2.68 -7.34 10.78
C VAL A 87 4.19 -7.45 10.85
N LEU A 88 4.84 -7.39 9.69
CA LEU A 88 6.30 -7.40 9.53
C LEU A 88 6.76 -6.08 8.90
N THR A 89 7.50 -5.28 9.67
CA THR A 89 8.05 -4.01 9.22
C THR A 89 9.51 -4.19 8.81
N CYS A 90 9.86 -3.69 7.64
CA CYS A 90 11.20 -3.71 7.06
C CYS A 90 11.65 -2.26 6.75
N PRO A 91 12.04 -1.46 7.77
CA PRO A 91 12.35 -0.04 7.59
C PRO A 91 13.50 0.19 6.59
N GLY A 92 13.31 1.15 5.69
CA GLY A 92 14.31 1.54 4.69
C GLY A 92 14.58 0.52 3.59
N LYS A 93 13.92 -0.64 3.62
CA LYS A 93 14.12 -1.71 2.66
C LYS A 93 13.42 -1.45 1.34
N LYS A 94 14.06 -1.91 0.27
CA LYS A 94 13.54 -1.97 -1.10
C LYS A 94 12.76 -3.27 -1.34
N LEU A 95 12.04 -3.36 -2.46
CA LEU A 95 11.20 -4.53 -2.79
C LEU A 95 11.98 -5.85 -2.77
N HIS A 96 13.15 -5.91 -3.42
CA HIS A 96 13.95 -7.13 -3.48
C HIS A 96 14.45 -7.57 -2.09
N GLU A 97 14.79 -6.63 -1.20
CA GLU A 97 15.22 -6.97 0.16
C GLU A 97 14.05 -7.49 1.01
N ILE A 98 12.84 -6.93 0.82
CA ILE A 98 11.63 -7.43 1.46
C ILE A 98 11.31 -8.85 0.96
N GLN A 99 11.48 -9.10 -0.34
CA GLN A 99 11.34 -10.43 -0.93
C GLN A 99 12.29 -11.45 -0.29
N SER A 100 13.57 -11.08 -0.09
CA SER A 100 14.55 -11.96 0.55
C SER A 100 14.17 -12.35 1.99
N ASN A 101 13.39 -11.53 2.69
CA ASN A 101 12.92 -11.83 4.06
C ASN A 101 11.73 -12.82 4.09
N LEU A 102 11.10 -13.10 2.95
CA LEU A 102 9.98 -14.04 2.85
C LEU A 102 10.49 -15.44 2.53
N SER A 103 10.95 -16.17 3.55
CA SER A 103 11.33 -17.58 3.38
C SER A 103 10.13 -18.44 2.95
N ARG A 104 10.39 -19.67 2.48
CA ARG A 104 9.31 -20.60 2.10
C ARG A 104 8.43 -20.92 3.31
N GLU A 105 9.04 -21.11 4.47
CA GLU A 105 8.36 -21.42 5.74
C GLU A 105 7.45 -20.27 6.16
N ILE A 106 7.92 -19.02 6.01
CA ILE A 106 7.11 -17.83 6.30
C ILE A 106 5.94 -17.74 5.33
N ALA A 107 6.18 -17.87 4.02
CA ALA A 107 5.12 -17.73 3.02
C ALA A 107 4.05 -18.85 3.12
N ALA A 108 4.45 -20.08 3.43
CA ALA A 108 3.53 -21.22 3.56
C ALA A 108 2.59 -21.10 4.78
N LYS A 109 2.93 -20.27 5.77
CA LYS A 109 2.11 -20.04 6.98
C LYS A 109 0.86 -19.20 6.69
N TYR A 110 0.87 -18.33 5.68
CA TYR A 110 -0.18 -17.34 5.45
C TYR A 110 -1.04 -17.66 4.22
N ASN A 111 -2.35 -17.42 4.34
CA ASN A 111 -3.30 -17.49 3.24
C ASN A 111 -3.40 -16.17 2.47
N ASN A 112 -3.06 -15.06 3.13
CA ASN A 112 -3.04 -13.74 2.52
C ASN A 112 -1.73 -13.05 2.87
N ILE A 113 -1.07 -12.46 1.88
CA ILE A 113 0.08 -11.57 2.09
C ILE A 113 -0.24 -10.21 1.46
N VAL A 114 -0.17 -9.16 2.27
CA VAL A 114 -0.43 -7.77 1.89
C VAL A 114 0.89 -7.01 1.86
N PHE A 115 1.25 -6.46 0.70
CA PHE A 115 2.46 -5.67 0.51
C PHE A 115 2.17 -4.18 0.54
N TYR A 116 2.86 -3.48 1.45
CA TYR A 116 2.96 -2.03 1.47
C TYR A 116 4.43 -1.63 1.29
N ALA A 117 4.90 -1.60 0.04
CA ALA A 117 6.32 -1.40 -0.28
C ALA A 117 6.52 -0.75 -1.66
N GLY A 118 7.78 -0.42 -1.99
CA GLY A 118 8.19 0.14 -3.28
C GLY A 118 8.50 1.64 -3.24
N VAL A 119 8.15 2.34 -2.16
CA VAL A 119 8.39 3.78 -2.05
C VAL A 119 9.87 4.13 -1.98
N ASN A 120 10.68 3.28 -1.35
CA ASN A 120 12.13 3.48 -1.23
C ASN A 120 12.82 3.24 -2.57
N ASP A 121 12.32 2.27 -3.36
CA ASP A 121 12.76 2.03 -4.72
C ASP A 121 12.49 3.25 -5.60
N ALA A 122 11.26 3.75 -5.58
CA ALA A 122 10.88 4.97 -6.31
C ALA A 122 11.70 6.20 -5.86
N ALA A 123 11.86 6.39 -4.54
CA ALA A 123 12.67 7.48 -3.99
C ALA A 123 14.15 7.40 -4.39
N SER A 124 14.66 6.19 -4.61
CA SER A 124 16.04 5.96 -5.07
C SER A 124 16.23 6.08 -6.59
N GLY A 125 15.17 6.40 -7.33
CA GLY A 125 15.24 6.56 -8.79
C GLY A 125 15.24 5.23 -9.55
N SER A 126 14.75 4.13 -8.97
CA SER A 126 14.58 2.87 -9.70
C SER A 126 13.75 3.09 -10.97
N SER A 127 14.21 2.54 -12.09
CA SER A 127 13.49 2.66 -13.36
C SER A 127 12.13 1.95 -13.29
N ARG A 128 11.17 2.38 -14.12
CA ARG A 128 9.86 1.71 -14.23
C ARG A 128 10.00 0.23 -14.59
N SER A 129 10.95 -0.12 -15.45
CA SER A 129 11.19 -1.52 -15.85
C SER A 129 11.70 -2.35 -14.67
N THR A 130 12.65 -1.82 -13.91
CA THR A 130 13.17 -2.46 -12.69
C THR A 130 12.05 -2.68 -11.67
N LEU A 131 11.28 -1.64 -11.36
CA LEU A 131 10.14 -1.74 -10.43
C LEU A 131 9.11 -2.77 -10.87
N TYR A 132 8.76 -2.80 -12.16
CA TYR A 132 7.83 -3.78 -12.71
C TYR A 132 8.34 -5.21 -12.51
N ASN A 133 9.61 -5.44 -12.86
CA ASN A 133 10.24 -6.76 -12.72
C ASN A 133 10.37 -7.18 -11.26
N ASP A 134 10.67 -6.26 -10.35
CA ASP A 134 10.77 -6.54 -8.91
C ASP A 134 9.41 -6.93 -8.32
N VAL A 135 8.34 -6.18 -8.63
CA VAL A 135 6.98 -6.51 -8.18
C VAL A 135 6.52 -7.84 -8.80
N LYS A 136 6.80 -8.07 -10.09
CA LYS A 136 6.50 -9.33 -10.76
C LYS A 136 7.22 -10.52 -10.13
N SER A 137 8.52 -10.37 -9.88
CA SER A 137 9.37 -11.38 -9.23
C SER A 137 8.84 -11.73 -7.85
N LEU A 138 8.50 -10.72 -7.05
CA LEU A 138 7.92 -10.88 -5.71
C LEU A 138 6.64 -11.75 -5.75
N ILE A 139 5.70 -11.42 -6.64
CA ILE A 139 4.43 -12.17 -6.75
C ILE A 139 4.67 -13.62 -7.18
N LEU A 140 5.53 -13.84 -8.18
CA LEU A 140 5.85 -15.18 -8.68
C LEU A 140 6.54 -16.04 -7.62
N ASP A 141 7.44 -15.45 -6.85
CA ASP A 141 8.17 -16.13 -5.79
C ASP A 141 7.25 -16.57 -4.66
N ILE A 142 6.29 -15.74 -4.26
CA ILE A 142 5.28 -16.10 -3.25
C ILE A 142 4.41 -17.25 -3.73
N ARG A 143 3.93 -17.19 -4.97
CA ARG A 143 3.11 -18.27 -5.55
C ARG A 143 3.85 -19.60 -5.63
N ARG A 144 5.15 -19.55 -5.93
CA ARG A 144 6.01 -20.74 -5.91
C ARG A 144 6.21 -21.30 -4.51
N LYS A 145 6.23 -20.44 -3.49
CA LYS A 145 6.38 -20.84 -2.09
C LYS A 145 5.06 -21.27 -1.45
N SER A 146 3.93 -20.75 -1.92
CA SER A 146 2.59 -21.03 -1.41
C SER A 146 1.54 -20.85 -2.51
N GLU A 147 1.11 -21.96 -3.12
CA GLU A 147 0.16 -21.95 -4.25
C GLU A 147 -1.22 -21.38 -3.89
N SER A 148 -1.63 -21.54 -2.62
CA SER A 148 -2.94 -21.09 -2.13
C SER A 148 -2.94 -19.65 -1.58
N CYS A 149 -1.78 -19.01 -1.51
CA CYS A 149 -1.65 -17.67 -0.93
C CYS A 149 -2.18 -16.59 -1.88
N ALA A 150 -3.17 -15.83 -1.43
CA ALA A 150 -3.62 -14.62 -2.10
C ALA A 150 -2.63 -13.47 -1.84
N VAL A 151 -2.21 -12.79 -2.90
CA VAL A 151 -1.32 -11.62 -2.83
C VAL A 151 -2.12 -10.35 -3.03
N TYR A 152 -1.91 -9.38 -2.13
CA TYR A 152 -2.48 -8.04 -2.18
C TYR A 152 -1.37 -7.01 -2.29
N LEU A 153 -1.50 -6.07 -3.23
CA LEU A 153 -0.60 -4.92 -3.37
C LEU A 153 -1.34 -3.66 -2.91
N CYS A 154 -0.77 -2.94 -1.96
CA CYS A 154 -1.28 -1.64 -1.56
C CYS A 154 -0.69 -0.53 -2.44
N THR A 155 -1.53 0.40 -2.89
CA THR A 155 -1.02 1.68 -3.40
C THR A 155 -0.39 2.46 -2.24
N VAL A 156 0.66 3.22 -2.52
CA VAL A 156 1.42 3.98 -1.53
C VAL A 156 0.80 5.36 -1.31
N CYS A 157 0.75 5.78 -0.04
CA CYS A 157 0.32 7.12 0.33
C CYS A 157 1.26 8.22 -0.24
N PRO A 158 0.75 9.43 -0.55
CA PRO A 158 1.59 10.55 -0.97
C PRO A 158 2.76 10.83 -0.01
N ARG A 159 3.90 11.28 -0.54
CA ARG A 159 5.05 11.74 0.24
C ARG A 159 5.58 13.05 -0.31
N ILE A 160 6.19 13.86 0.55
CA ILE A 160 6.78 15.14 0.12
C ILE A 160 8.05 14.97 -0.72
N ASN A 161 8.78 13.87 -0.56
CA ASN A 161 10.09 13.66 -1.17
C ASN A 161 10.05 12.75 -2.42
N THR A 162 8.89 12.24 -2.83
CA THR A 162 8.77 11.31 -3.95
C THR A 162 7.37 11.37 -4.54
N ASP A 163 7.26 11.50 -5.85
CA ASP A 163 6.00 11.33 -6.56
C ASP A 163 5.66 9.83 -6.64
N VAL A 164 4.59 9.44 -5.96
CA VAL A 164 4.14 8.05 -5.87
C VAL A 164 3.11 7.68 -6.94
N LEU A 165 2.64 8.62 -7.77
CA LEU A 165 1.58 8.35 -8.75
C LEU A 165 2.02 7.32 -9.78
N LEU A 166 3.22 7.49 -10.36
CA LEU A 166 3.78 6.53 -11.32
C LEU A 166 4.01 5.15 -10.70
N LEU A 167 4.44 5.10 -9.44
CA LEU A 167 4.57 3.84 -8.68
C LEU A 167 3.20 3.18 -8.50
N ASN A 168 2.18 3.93 -8.12
CA ASN A 168 0.83 3.41 -7.88
C ASN A 168 0.17 2.90 -9.16
N GLU A 169 0.35 3.59 -10.29
CA GLU A 169 -0.08 3.10 -11.59
C GLU A 169 0.63 1.79 -11.97
N LEU A 170 1.94 1.71 -11.73
CA LEU A 170 2.71 0.50 -11.97
C LEU A 170 2.23 -0.65 -11.09
N LEU A 171 2.03 -0.43 -9.79
CA LEU A 171 1.50 -1.45 -8.87
C LEU A 171 0.13 -1.96 -9.32
N LYS A 172 -0.77 -1.06 -9.74
CA LYS A 172 -2.10 -1.41 -10.29
C LYS A 172 -1.96 -2.30 -11.52
N ARG A 173 -1.18 -1.85 -12.51
CA ARG A 173 -0.97 -2.59 -13.76
C ARG A 173 -0.31 -3.95 -13.53
N THR A 174 0.75 -4.01 -12.72
CA THR A 174 1.41 -5.29 -12.41
C THR A 174 0.48 -6.21 -11.62
N GLY A 175 -0.36 -5.68 -10.72
CA GLY A 175 -1.36 -6.47 -10.04
C GLY A 175 -2.38 -7.08 -11.00
N GLU A 176 -2.88 -6.30 -11.96
CA GLU A 176 -3.77 -6.79 -13.02
C GLU A 176 -3.09 -7.87 -13.89
N ASP A 177 -1.92 -7.57 -14.45
CA ASP A 177 -1.12 -8.48 -15.28
C ASP A 177 -0.85 -9.82 -14.58
N MET A 178 -0.61 -9.76 -13.26
CA MET A 178 -0.24 -10.92 -12.46
C MET A 178 -1.43 -11.48 -11.69
N ASN A 179 -2.65 -11.00 -11.83
CA ASN A 179 -3.81 -11.41 -11.02
C ASN A 179 -3.56 -11.35 -9.50
N ALA A 180 -2.89 -10.29 -9.03
CA ALA A 180 -2.81 -9.92 -7.62
C ALA A 180 -3.84 -8.84 -7.30
N ARG A 181 -4.38 -8.84 -6.08
CA ARG A 181 -5.45 -7.93 -5.68
C ARG A 181 -4.88 -6.55 -5.33
N ILE A 182 -5.56 -5.48 -5.73
CA ILE A 182 -5.12 -4.11 -5.41
C ILE A 182 -5.93 -3.54 -4.26
N ILE A 183 -5.24 -3.06 -3.22
CA ILE A 183 -5.82 -2.26 -2.14
C ILE A 183 -5.45 -0.79 -2.36
N ASP A 184 -6.43 0.03 -2.75
CA ASP A 184 -6.18 1.47 -2.94
C ASP A 184 -6.13 2.22 -1.61
N CYS A 185 -4.93 2.30 -1.02
CA CYS A 185 -4.69 3.06 0.20
C CYS A 185 -4.46 4.54 -0.09
N HIS A 186 -3.93 4.89 -1.27
CA HIS A 186 -3.61 6.26 -1.68
C HIS A 186 -4.79 7.23 -1.53
N GLN A 187 -5.99 6.80 -1.95
CA GLN A 187 -7.20 7.62 -1.89
C GLN A 187 -7.59 8.04 -0.46
N ALA A 188 -7.17 7.32 0.57
CA ALA A 188 -7.41 7.71 1.96
C ALA A 188 -6.61 8.96 2.39
N PHE A 189 -5.59 9.34 1.62
CA PHE A 189 -4.63 10.41 1.95
C PHE A 189 -4.69 11.59 0.99
N VAL A 190 -5.67 11.62 0.08
CA VAL A 190 -5.84 12.68 -0.92
C VAL A 190 -7.25 13.25 -0.81
N PHE A 191 -7.36 14.57 -0.86
CA PHE A 191 -8.65 15.26 -0.90
C PHE A 191 -9.23 15.22 -2.32
N GLY A 192 -10.53 15.49 -2.46
CA GLY A 192 -11.20 15.50 -3.77
C GLY A 192 -10.60 16.47 -4.80
N ASN A 193 -9.77 17.43 -4.37
CA ASN A 193 -9.03 18.35 -5.25
C ASN A 193 -7.60 17.88 -5.59
N GLY A 194 -7.24 16.63 -5.25
CA GLY A 194 -5.91 16.07 -5.50
C GLY A 194 -4.84 16.44 -4.47
N ASN A 195 -5.12 17.33 -3.52
CA ASN A 195 -4.13 17.72 -2.51
C ASN A 195 -3.96 16.64 -1.44
N THR A 196 -2.71 16.43 -1.01
CA THR A 196 -2.39 15.54 0.11
C THR A 196 -3.01 16.01 1.42
N ALA A 197 -3.64 15.09 2.15
CA ALA A 197 -4.17 15.30 3.48
C ALA A 197 -3.05 15.36 4.54
N ARG A 198 -2.35 16.49 4.62
CA ARG A 198 -1.16 16.68 5.48
C ARG A 198 -1.36 16.36 6.96
N HIS A 199 -2.59 16.43 7.48
CA HIS A 199 -2.87 16.12 8.88
C HIS A 199 -2.72 14.63 9.25
N TYR A 200 -2.52 13.74 8.27
CA TYR A 200 -2.19 12.33 8.49
C TYR A 200 -0.69 12.06 8.67
N TYR A 201 0.16 13.05 8.45
CA TYR A 201 1.60 12.90 8.48
C TYR A 201 2.22 13.54 9.72
N HIS A 202 3.42 13.11 10.05
CA HIS A 202 4.34 13.86 10.90
C HIS A 202 4.85 15.11 10.17
N ARG A 203 5.62 15.94 10.88
CA ARG A 203 6.19 17.19 10.32
C ARG A 203 7.13 16.95 9.14
N ASP A 204 7.66 15.73 9.00
CA ASP A 204 8.53 15.34 7.90
C ASP A 204 7.78 15.13 6.56
N GLY A 205 6.44 15.06 6.59
CA GLY A 205 5.64 14.80 5.38
C GLY A 205 5.91 13.44 4.73
N ILE A 206 6.51 12.50 5.49
CA ILE A 206 6.92 11.18 5.04
C ILE A 206 6.22 10.12 5.89
N HIS A 207 6.40 10.19 7.22
CA HIS A 207 5.87 9.18 8.11
C HIS A 207 4.44 9.52 8.54
N LEU A 208 3.62 8.49 8.70
CA LEU A 208 2.25 8.65 9.18
C LEU A 208 2.26 8.89 10.69
N ASN A 209 1.41 9.82 11.14
CA ASN A 209 1.07 9.93 12.56
C ASN A 209 -0.03 8.90 12.90
N ALA A 210 -0.44 8.83 14.17
CA ALA A 210 -1.48 7.89 14.62
C ALA A 210 -2.79 7.94 13.80
N LYS A 211 -3.22 9.14 13.37
CA LYS A 211 -4.41 9.28 12.51
C LYS A 211 -4.16 8.71 11.12
N GLY A 212 -2.98 8.99 10.54
CA GLY A 212 -2.59 8.45 9.25
C GLY A 212 -2.49 6.93 9.26
N THR A 213 -1.87 6.36 10.30
CA THR A 213 -1.82 4.90 10.48
C THR A 213 -3.23 4.30 10.59
N SER A 214 -4.12 4.91 11.37
CA SER A 214 -5.51 4.46 11.46
C SER A 214 -6.23 4.52 10.11
N ALA A 215 -6.01 5.59 9.31
CA ALA A 215 -6.57 5.71 7.97
C ALA A 215 -6.04 4.61 7.03
N LEU A 216 -4.73 4.29 7.10
CA LEU A 216 -4.12 3.19 6.34
C LEU A 216 -4.75 1.83 6.70
N VAL A 217 -4.81 1.51 8.00
CA VAL A 217 -5.41 0.26 8.49
C VAL A 217 -6.88 0.17 8.07
N THR A 218 -7.62 1.27 8.16
CA THR A 218 -9.02 1.33 7.71
C THR A 218 -9.14 1.06 6.21
N ALA A 219 -8.26 1.63 5.38
CA ALA A 219 -8.26 1.40 3.94
C ALA A 219 -8.00 -0.08 3.59
N ILE A 220 -7.06 -0.72 4.27
CA ILE A 220 -6.79 -2.17 4.13
C ILE A 220 -8.01 -2.98 4.60
N ASN A 221 -8.55 -2.65 5.78
CA ASN A 221 -9.65 -3.37 6.41
C ASN A 221 -10.94 -3.42 5.57
N LYS A 222 -11.17 -2.39 4.74
CA LYS A 222 -12.33 -2.35 3.82
C LYS A 222 -12.34 -3.46 2.79
N GLN A 223 -11.16 -3.93 2.37
CA GLN A 223 -11.03 -4.97 1.35
C GLN A 223 -10.66 -6.32 1.95
N LEU A 224 -9.89 -6.30 3.03
CA LEU A 224 -9.45 -7.50 3.75
C LEU A 224 -9.69 -7.28 5.24
N PRO A 225 -10.71 -7.92 5.86
CA PRO A 225 -11.03 -7.71 7.27
C PRO A 225 -9.89 -8.14 8.21
N ILE A 226 -9.08 -7.19 8.66
CA ILE A 226 -7.88 -7.38 9.50
C ILE A 226 -8.04 -6.87 10.93
N THR A 227 -9.04 -6.03 11.21
CA THR A 227 -9.27 -5.51 12.57
C THR A 227 -10.26 -6.37 13.33
N ARG A 228 -10.15 -6.38 14.66
CA ARG A 228 -11.18 -6.97 15.51
C ARG A 228 -12.42 -6.10 15.30
N HIS A 229 -13.53 -6.68 14.82
CA HIS A 229 -14.80 -5.97 14.86
C HIS A 229 -15.08 -5.65 16.33
N GLY A 230 -14.87 -4.40 16.72
CA GLY A 230 -15.32 -3.91 18.01
C GLY A 230 -16.80 -4.22 18.09
N SER A 231 -17.17 -5.02 19.08
CA SER A 231 -18.53 -5.28 19.51
C SER A 231 -19.20 -3.95 19.89
N GLY A 232 -19.69 -3.21 18.89
CA GLY A 232 -20.72 -2.17 19.02
C GLY A 232 -20.50 -1.01 20.01
N LYS A 233 -19.31 -0.82 20.58
CA LYS A 233 -19.08 0.24 21.57
C LYS A 233 -17.97 1.18 21.13
N GLY A 234 -18.40 2.28 20.52
CA GLY A 234 -17.54 3.38 20.14
C GLY A 234 -17.52 3.56 18.64
N SER A 235 -18.53 4.28 18.14
CA SER A 235 -18.37 5.07 16.92
C SER A 235 -17.09 5.90 17.09
N VAL A 236 -15.98 5.39 16.54
CA VAL A 236 -14.91 6.26 16.07
C VAL A 236 -15.63 7.17 15.11
N ASN A 237 -15.69 8.47 15.43
CA ASN A 237 -16.24 9.50 14.55
C ASN A 237 -15.79 9.15 13.14
N GLU A 238 -16.71 8.61 12.32
CA GLU A 238 -16.44 8.33 10.93
C GLU A 238 -16.02 9.68 10.38
N HIS A 239 -14.72 9.83 10.15
CA HIS A 239 -14.23 10.99 9.44
C HIS A 239 -15.02 10.94 8.13
N PRO A 240 -15.83 11.95 7.81
CA PRO A 240 -16.79 11.86 6.72
C PRO A 240 -15.99 11.70 5.43
N GLN A 241 -15.77 10.45 5.06
CA GLN A 241 -15.34 10.08 3.74
C GLN A 241 -16.51 10.41 2.86
N ILE A 242 -16.37 11.46 2.06
CA ILE A 242 -17.04 11.69 0.77
C ILE A 242 -18.37 10.94 0.66
N ALA A 243 -19.26 11.10 1.64
CA ALA A 243 -20.67 10.96 1.38
C ALA A 243 -20.89 12.06 0.36
N SER A 244 -21.38 11.68 -0.82
CA SER A 244 -21.77 12.62 -1.86
C SER A 244 -22.29 13.90 -1.21
N PHE A 245 -21.71 15.04 -1.58
CA PHE A 245 -21.93 16.37 -1.00
C PHE A 245 -23.40 16.85 -1.08
N THR A 246 -24.34 15.96 -1.41
CA THR A 246 -25.75 16.20 -1.67
C THR A 246 -26.60 16.20 -0.40
N ASN A 247 -26.16 15.59 0.71
CA ASN A 247 -27.01 15.50 1.92
C ASN A 247 -26.72 16.62 2.94
N ARG A 248 -27.25 17.82 2.67
CA ARG A 248 -27.15 19.02 3.54
C ARG A 248 -27.69 18.81 4.96
N SER A 249 -28.67 17.91 5.13
CA SER A 249 -29.43 17.74 6.38
C SER A 249 -28.61 17.22 7.55
N ARG A 250 -27.52 16.47 7.30
CA ARG A 250 -26.73 15.83 8.37
C ARG A 250 -25.75 16.78 9.08
N TRP A 251 -25.51 17.96 8.52
CA TRP A 251 -24.41 18.84 8.93
C TRP A 251 -24.85 20.12 9.61
N GLN A 252 -26.14 20.42 9.60
CA GLN A 252 -26.69 21.67 10.10
C GLN A 252 -27.75 21.40 11.16
N GLN A 253 -27.52 21.91 12.37
CA GLN A 253 -28.56 22.02 13.40
C GLN A 253 -28.87 23.50 13.56
N GLY A 254 -30.05 23.93 13.12
CA GLY A 254 -30.47 25.35 13.20
C GLY A 254 -29.54 26.31 12.46
N ASN A 255 -29.23 26.04 11.19
CA ASN A 255 -28.28 26.78 10.33
C ASN A 255 -26.83 26.83 10.85
N LYS A 256 -26.50 26.16 11.95
CA LYS A 256 -25.15 26.07 12.52
C LYS A 256 -24.52 24.74 12.10
N CYS A 257 -23.34 24.79 11.51
CA CYS A 257 -22.58 23.59 11.21
C CYS A 257 -22.16 22.91 12.52
N THR A 258 -22.49 21.62 12.67
CA THR A 258 -22.11 20.84 13.86
C THR A 258 -20.61 20.59 13.96
N VAL A 259 -19.88 20.71 12.83
CA VAL A 259 -18.43 20.50 12.78
C VAL A 259 -17.66 21.76 13.15
N CYS A 260 -17.86 22.88 12.45
CA CYS A 260 -17.09 24.12 12.70
C CYS A 260 -17.83 25.20 13.49
N GLY A 261 -19.12 25.02 13.83
CA GLY A 261 -19.90 25.98 14.60
C GLY A 261 -20.31 27.27 13.86
N LEU A 262 -19.86 27.46 12.62
CA LEU A 262 -20.23 28.60 11.78
C LEU A 262 -21.64 28.42 11.21
N ARG A 263 -22.32 29.53 10.89
CA ARG A 263 -23.63 29.51 10.24
C ARG A 263 -23.52 29.71 8.72
N ASN A 264 -24.55 29.32 7.98
CA ASN A 264 -24.78 29.69 6.56
C ASN A 264 -23.61 29.46 5.60
N HIS A 265 -22.90 28.33 5.72
CA HIS A 265 -21.83 27.98 4.79
C HIS A 265 -21.99 26.53 4.35
N SER A 266 -21.45 26.21 3.18
CA SER A 266 -21.54 24.86 2.63
C SER A 266 -20.64 23.89 3.42
N ALA A 267 -20.89 22.58 3.32
CA ALA A 267 -19.97 21.59 3.87
C ALA A 267 -18.54 21.76 3.32
N GLU A 268 -18.42 22.21 2.08
CA GLU A 268 -17.16 22.50 1.42
C GLU A 268 -16.46 23.73 2.01
N ASP A 269 -17.19 24.80 2.33
CA ASP A 269 -16.66 25.96 3.04
C ASP A 269 -16.21 25.60 4.48
N CYS A 270 -16.95 24.73 5.17
CA CYS A 270 -16.56 24.30 6.53
C CYS A 270 -15.24 23.55 6.47
N TYR A 271 -15.12 22.70 5.47
CA TYR A 271 -13.93 21.91 5.22
C TYR A 271 -12.73 22.80 4.88
N ARG A 272 -12.90 23.75 3.95
CA ARG A 272 -11.86 24.73 3.58
C ARG A 272 -11.43 25.59 4.77
N ASN A 273 -12.38 26.09 5.56
CA ASN A 273 -12.08 26.97 6.70
C ASN A 273 -11.38 26.25 7.86
N ARG A 274 -11.65 24.96 8.06
CA ARG A 274 -11.07 24.21 9.19
C ARG A 274 -9.79 23.45 8.82
N TRP A 275 -9.67 23.00 7.57
CA TRP A 275 -8.62 22.06 7.15
C TRP A 275 -7.88 22.49 5.88
N GLY A 276 -8.37 23.49 5.15
CA GLY A 276 -7.69 24.08 4.00
C GLY A 276 -6.60 25.04 4.47
N ALA A 277 -5.35 24.74 4.14
CA ALA A 277 -4.23 25.60 4.43
C ALA A 277 -4.33 26.94 3.66
N GLY A 278 -4.55 28.02 4.41
CA GLY A 278 -4.49 29.40 3.93
C GLY A 278 -5.26 30.30 4.87
N GLY A 279 -4.58 30.95 5.82
CA GLY A 279 -5.16 31.75 6.90
C GLY A 279 -6.04 32.91 6.42
N TYR A 280 -7.31 32.62 6.17
CA TYR A 280 -8.38 33.59 6.08
C TYR A 280 -9.25 33.42 7.32
N SER A 281 -9.32 34.46 8.16
CA SER A 281 -10.32 34.57 9.20
C SER A 281 -11.49 35.39 8.64
N TYR A 282 -12.69 34.84 8.71
CA TYR A 282 -13.93 35.51 8.34
C TYR A 282 -14.44 36.29 9.57
N TYR A 283 -14.25 37.61 9.56
CA TYR A 283 -14.84 38.51 10.55
C TYR A 283 -15.66 39.57 9.82
N HIS A 284 -16.96 39.65 10.11
CA HIS A 284 -17.91 40.63 9.57
C HIS A 284 -17.94 40.78 8.03
N GLY A 285 -18.16 39.69 7.30
CA GLY A 285 -18.63 39.78 5.90
C GLY A 285 -17.59 40.20 4.85
N ARG A 286 -16.30 40.26 5.18
CA ARG A 286 -15.23 40.52 4.21
C ARG A 286 -14.03 39.60 4.45
N TYR A 287 -13.49 39.01 3.38
CA TYR A 287 -12.21 38.30 3.42
C TYR A 287 -11.06 39.31 3.50
N ARG A 288 -10.27 39.27 4.58
CA ARG A 288 -8.98 39.98 4.65
C ARG A 288 -7.85 38.99 4.48
N LYS A 289 -7.00 39.24 3.48
CA LYS A 289 -5.74 38.50 3.27
C LYS A 289 -4.70 39.02 4.27
N TYR A 290 -4.19 38.17 5.16
CA TYR A 290 -3.02 38.51 5.96
C TYR A 290 -1.79 38.56 5.04
N ARG A 291 -1.28 39.76 4.75
CA ARG A 291 0.10 39.93 4.29
C ARG A 291 0.99 39.88 5.53
N GLY A 292 1.63 38.74 5.77
CA GLY A 292 2.72 38.68 6.75
C GLY A 292 3.82 39.65 6.34
N GLN A 293 4.05 40.69 7.14
CA GLN A 293 5.24 41.53 7.01
C GLN A 293 6.46 40.66 7.26
N ARG A 294 7.25 40.38 6.21
CA ARG A 294 8.65 40.00 6.38
C ARG A 294 9.38 41.24 6.89
N ARG A 295 9.88 41.22 8.12
CA ARG A 295 11.01 42.09 8.50
C ARG A 295 12.19 41.64 7.64
N VAL A 296 12.56 42.48 6.68
CA VAL A 296 13.86 42.38 6.01
C VAL A 296 14.88 42.89 7.03
N MET A 297 15.72 42.03 7.56
CA MET A 297 16.93 42.48 8.25
C MET A 297 17.94 42.89 7.17
N ALA A 298 18.41 44.12 7.25
CA ALA A 298 19.48 44.63 6.41
C ALA A 298 20.79 43.85 6.68
N PRO A 299 21.63 43.61 5.66
CA PRO A 299 22.93 43.01 5.88
C PRO A 299 23.87 43.99 6.59
N THR A 300 24.39 43.58 7.75
CA THR A 300 25.55 44.20 8.39
C THR A 300 26.78 43.95 7.55
N MET A 301 27.40 45.02 7.03
CA MET A 301 28.78 44.98 6.55
C MET A 301 29.70 44.80 7.76
N PHE A 302 30.58 43.80 7.69
CA PHE A 302 31.80 43.76 8.49
C PHE A 302 32.93 44.39 7.67
N PRO A 303 33.76 45.27 8.25
CA PRO A 303 35.00 45.69 7.63
C PRO A 303 36.06 44.60 7.85
N ILE A 304 36.82 44.28 6.81
CA ILE A 304 38.29 44.24 6.71
C ILE A 304 38.60 44.21 5.20
#